data_AF-A0AA39QA25-F1
#
_entry.id   AF-A0AA39QA25-F1
#
_cell.length_a   1.000
_cell.length_b   1.000
_cell.length_c   1.000
_cell.angle_alpha   90.00
_cell.angle_beta   90.00
_cell.angle_gamma   90.00
#
_symmetry.space_group_name_H-M   'P 1'
#
loop_
_entity.id
_entity.type
_entity.pdbx_description
1 polymer ?
#
loop_
_entity_poly.entity_id
_entity_poly.type
_entity_poly.pdbx_seq_one_letter_code
_entity_poly.pdbx_strand_id
1 'polypeptide(L)'
;MADILLHDEAISLLAQFTQDNDSNILSQAIAQLRQALSLEHPPHPDRPLTLNKLGCALKTQHDVSSDLSVLKEAIGFHWECLQYRPKGHENRIQTLNNLAIALRALCVSANDLDASEEAIMLLWEAIMRGWQMSRTLMKEFTQV
;
A
#
# COMPACT_ATOMS: atom_id res chain seq x y z
N MET A 1 0.06 16.00 16.77
CA MET A 1 -1.34 16.13 17.27
C MET A 1 -2.34 16.13 16.13
N ALA A 2 -2.21 17.00 15.12
CA ALA A 2 -3.13 17.01 13.97
C ALA A 2 -3.10 15.72 13.13
N ASP A 3 -1.91 15.14 12.94
CA ASP A 3 -1.70 13.90 12.18
C ASP A 3 -2.39 12.67 12.82
N ILE A 4 -2.17 12.46 14.12
CA ILE A 4 -2.83 11.38 14.90
C ILE A 4 -4.36 11.50 14.84
N LEU A 5 -4.90 12.72 14.92
CA LEU A 5 -6.35 12.95 14.85
C LEU A 5 -6.92 12.57 13.47
N LEU A 6 -6.23 12.97 12.38
CA LEU A 6 -6.61 12.61 11.00
C LEU A 6 -6.51 11.10 10.77
N HIS A 7 -5.51 10.47 11.36
CA HIS A 7 -5.31 9.02 11.29
C HIS A 7 -6.45 8.26 11.97
N ASP A 8 -6.82 8.64 13.18
CA ASP A 8 -7.88 7.98 13.95
C ASP A 8 -9.26 8.21 13.34
N GLU A 9 -9.52 9.41 12.82
CA GLU A 9 -10.75 9.74 12.11
C GLU A 9 -10.90 8.91 10.83
N ALA A 10 -9.84 8.75 10.05
CA ALA A 10 -9.86 7.93 8.86
C ALA A 10 -10.13 6.44 9.15
N ILE A 11 -9.67 5.90 10.28
CA ILE A 11 -10.00 4.54 10.71
C ILE A 11 -11.49 4.42 10.98
N SER A 12 -12.05 5.41 11.68
CA SER A 12 -13.48 5.43 11.99
C SER A 12 -14.32 5.45 10.72
N LEU A 13 -13.95 6.27 9.73
CA LEU A 13 -14.63 6.32 8.43
C LEU A 13 -14.52 5.00 7.66
N LEU A 14 -13.37 4.31 7.70
CA LEU A 14 -13.24 2.99 7.08
C LEU A 14 -14.14 1.95 7.75
N ALA A 15 -14.25 1.98 9.08
CA ALA A 15 -15.17 1.10 9.81
C ALA A 15 -16.63 1.42 9.47
N GLN A 16 -16.99 2.69 9.35
CA GLN A 16 -18.33 3.10 8.95
C GLN A 16 -18.65 2.67 7.51
N PHE A 17 -17.70 2.82 6.58
CA PHE A 17 -17.87 2.31 5.22
C PHE A 17 -18.20 0.81 5.19
N THR A 18 -17.56 -0.01 6.03
CA THR A 18 -17.86 -1.45 6.08
C THR A 18 -19.29 -1.76 6.53
N GLN A 19 -19.96 -0.84 7.21
CA GLN A 19 -21.35 -0.97 7.64
C GLN A 19 -22.34 -0.43 6.60
N ASP A 20 -22.06 0.75 6.05
CA ASP A 20 -23.00 1.50 5.21
C ASP A 20 -22.80 1.27 3.70
N ASN A 21 -21.64 0.76 3.30
CA ASN A 21 -21.19 0.59 1.90
C ASN A 21 -21.29 1.88 1.06
N ASP A 22 -21.17 3.04 1.70
CA ASP A 22 -21.28 4.35 1.05
C ASP A 22 -19.93 4.81 0.47
N SER A 23 -19.84 4.84 -0.87
CA SER A 23 -18.67 5.31 -1.62
C SER A 23 -18.19 6.73 -1.26
N ASN A 24 -19.07 7.60 -0.75
CA ASN A 24 -18.69 8.94 -0.30
C ASN A 24 -17.85 8.90 0.98
N ILE A 25 -18.23 8.02 1.93
CA ILE A 25 -17.49 7.83 3.20
C ILE A 25 -16.10 7.29 2.90
N LEU A 26 -15.98 6.33 1.97
CA LEU A 26 -14.70 5.79 1.53
C LEU A 26 -13.80 6.86 0.89
N SER A 27 -14.37 7.72 0.05
CA SER A 27 -13.63 8.81 -0.60
C SER A 27 -13.11 9.83 0.42
N GLN A 28 -13.90 10.14 1.45
CA GLN A 28 -13.47 11.00 2.56
C GLN A 28 -12.33 10.37 3.37
N ALA A 29 -12.43 9.08 3.70
CA ALA A 29 -11.37 8.36 4.40
C ALA A 29 -10.04 8.38 3.61
N ILE A 30 -10.11 8.17 2.29
CA ILE A 30 -8.93 8.23 1.41
C ILE A 30 -8.32 9.64 1.42
N ALA A 31 -9.13 10.68 1.32
CA ALA A 31 -8.65 12.06 1.35
C ALA A 31 -7.93 12.39 2.66
N GLN A 32 -8.49 11.97 3.80
CA GLN A 32 -7.88 12.18 5.12
C GLN A 32 -6.57 11.38 5.28
N LEU A 33 -6.52 10.13 4.83
CA LEU A 33 -5.29 9.33 4.85
C LEU A 33 -4.18 9.94 3.99
N ARG A 34 -4.52 10.51 2.82
CA ARG A 34 -3.55 11.23 1.99
C ARG A 34 -3.04 12.49 2.68
N GLN A 35 -3.92 13.21 3.36
CA GLN A 35 -3.55 14.39 4.12
C GLN A 35 -2.61 14.02 5.28
N ALA A 36 -2.95 13.01 6.08
CA ALA A 36 -2.08 12.48 7.12
C ALA A 36 -0.70 12.10 6.56
N LEU A 37 -0.67 11.31 5.47
CA LEU A 37 0.58 10.89 4.82
C LEU A 37 1.46 12.06 4.33
N SER A 38 0.84 13.18 3.94
CA SER A 38 1.55 14.39 3.53
C SER A 38 2.22 15.14 4.69
N LEU A 39 1.73 14.95 5.92
CA LEU A 39 2.27 15.52 7.15
C LEU A 39 3.33 14.60 7.80
N GLU A 40 3.26 13.30 7.52
CA GLU A 40 4.17 12.26 8.03
C GLU A 40 5.50 12.19 7.25
N HIS A 41 6.38 13.18 7.43
CA HIS A 41 7.70 13.14 6.78
C HIS A 41 8.60 12.01 7.34
N PRO A 42 9.29 11.21 6.48
CA PRO A 42 10.23 10.21 6.96
C PRO A 42 11.35 10.82 7.84
N PRO A 43 11.72 10.22 8.98
CA PRO A 43 11.19 9.00 9.58
C PRO A 43 10.04 9.27 10.58
N HIS A 44 8.77 9.18 10.14
CA HIS A 44 7.61 9.23 11.02
C HIS A 44 7.18 7.81 11.44
N PRO A 45 6.93 7.54 12.73
CA PRO A 45 6.61 6.20 13.23
C PRO A 45 5.29 5.64 12.67
N ASP A 46 4.30 6.50 12.44
CA ASP A 46 2.97 6.07 11.98
C ASP A 46 2.85 5.96 10.45
N ARG A 47 3.84 6.47 9.71
CA ARG A 47 3.85 6.45 8.23
C ARG A 47 3.59 5.06 7.64
N PRO A 48 4.25 3.97 8.11
CA PRO A 48 4.00 2.64 7.57
C PRO A 48 2.55 2.17 7.81
N LEU A 49 1.92 2.60 8.90
CA LEU A 49 0.54 2.26 9.20
C LEU A 49 -0.41 3.02 8.26
N THR A 50 -0.20 4.32 8.07
CA THR A 50 -0.98 5.17 7.15
C THR A 50 -0.88 4.68 5.72
N LEU A 51 0.33 4.34 5.24
CA LEU A 51 0.57 3.72 3.92
C LEU A 51 -0.23 2.43 3.74
N ASN A 52 -0.20 1.53 4.73
CA ASN A 52 -0.93 0.26 4.65
C ASN A 52 -2.45 0.48 4.60
N LYS A 53 -2.97 1.42 5.41
CA LYS A 53 -4.41 1.75 5.46
C LYS A 53 -4.88 2.39 4.15
N LEU A 54 -4.10 3.31 3.60
CA LEU A 54 -4.38 3.95 2.32
C LEU A 54 -4.41 2.90 1.19
N GLY A 55 -3.46 1.96 1.18
CA GLY A 55 -3.49 0.83 0.23
C GLY A 55 -4.76 -0.01 0.35
N CYS A 56 -5.18 -0.37 1.56
CA CYS A 56 -6.44 -1.10 1.76
C CYS A 56 -7.67 -0.30 1.28
N ALA A 57 -7.75 1.00 1.60
CA ALA A 57 -8.87 1.85 1.21
C ALA A 57 -8.98 1.98 -0.31
N LEU A 58 -7.85 2.15 -1.01
CA LEU A 58 -7.81 2.22 -2.47
C LEU A 58 -8.19 0.88 -3.12
N LYS A 59 -7.76 -0.26 -2.57
CA LYS A 59 -8.23 -1.58 -3.02
C LYS A 59 -9.76 -1.67 -2.91
N THR A 60 -10.33 -1.29 -1.76
CA THR A 60 -11.78 -1.25 -1.58
C THR A 60 -12.46 -0.33 -2.58
N GLN A 61 -11.87 0.82 -2.89
CA GLN A 61 -12.40 1.73 -3.91
C GLN A 61 -12.39 1.07 -5.29
N HIS A 62 -11.32 0.34 -5.65
CA HIS A 62 -11.28 -0.46 -6.86
C HIS A 62 -12.39 -1.51 -6.90
N ASP A 63 -12.69 -2.19 -5.80
CA ASP A 63 -13.78 -3.19 -5.79
C ASP A 63 -15.14 -2.58 -6.15
N VAL A 64 -15.34 -1.29 -5.83
CA VAL A 64 -16.57 -0.55 -6.14
C VAL A 64 -16.53 0.07 -7.54
N SER A 65 -15.41 0.66 -7.95
CA SER A 65 -15.29 1.44 -9.20
C SER A 65 -14.78 0.64 -10.39
N SER A 66 -14.17 -0.53 -10.15
CA SER A 66 -13.36 -1.28 -11.11
C SER A 66 -12.20 -0.49 -11.73
N ASP A 67 -11.77 0.62 -11.11
CA ASP A 67 -10.69 1.46 -11.63
C ASP A 67 -9.32 0.84 -11.35
N LEU A 68 -8.64 0.39 -12.41
CA LEU A 68 -7.32 -0.22 -12.31
C LEU A 68 -6.22 0.75 -11.86
N SER A 69 -6.37 2.05 -12.12
CA SER A 69 -5.38 3.05 -11.71
C SER A 69 -5.29 3.17 -10.18
N VAL A 70 -6.46 3.17 -9.53
CA VAL A 70 -6.62 3.16 -8.08
C VAL A 70 -5.99 1.89 -7.47
N LEU A 71 -6.17 0.74 -8.13
CA LEU A 71 -5.58 -0.52 -7.67
C LEU A 71 -4.06 -0.54 -7.80
N LYS A 72 -3.52 -0.02 -8.91
CA LYS A 72 -2.06 0.14 -9.09
C LYS A 72 -1.46 1.05 -8.01
N GLU A 73 -2.18 2.10 -7.63
CA GLU A 73 -1.76 2.98 -6.55
C GLU A 73 -1.76 2.26 -5.18
N ALA A 74 -2.78 1.45 -4.90
CA ALA A 74 -2.83 0.63 -3.68
C ALA A 74 -1.60 -0.29 -3.54
N ILE A 75 -1.19 -0.93 -4.64
CA ILE A 75 0.02 -1.76 -4.72
C ILE A 75 1.27 -0.94 -4.39
N GLY A 76 1.38 0.27 -4.94
CA GLY A 76 2.48 1.20 -4.65
C GLY A 76 2.62 1.51 -3.16
N PHE A 77 1.52 1.83 -2.48
CA PHE A 77 1.55 2.13 -1.04
C PHE A 77 1.87 0.91 -0.17
N HIS A 78 1.36 -0.27 -0.51
CA HIS A 78 1.77 -1.50 0.19
C HIS A 78 3.26 -1.78 0.01
N TRP A 79 3.83 -1.46 -1.16
CA TRP A 79 5.26 -1.60 -1.37
C TRP A 79 6.08 -0.61 -0.56
N GLU A 80 5.70 0.66 -0.54
CA GLU A 80 6.37 1.67 0.29
C GLU A 80 6.33 1.25 1.76
N CYS A 81 5.19 0.76 2.25
CA CYS A 81 5.05 0.23 3.60
C CYS A 81 6.05 -0.91 3.92
N LEU A 82 6.31 -1.81 2.97
CA LEU A 82 7.26 -2.91 3.14
C LEU A 82 8.72 -2.47 3.24
N GLN A 83 9.07 -1.26 2.81
CA GLN A 83 10.41 -0.69 2.99
C GLN A 83 10.67 -0.34 4.46
N TYR A 84 9.62 0.00 5.22
CA TYR A 84 9.71 0.31 6.65
C TYR A 84 9.56 -0.92 7.56
N ARG A 85 9.12 -2.07 7.01
CA ARG A 85 8.84 -3.30 7.77
C ARG A 85 9.83 -4.40 7.35
N PRO A 86 11.06 -4.44 7.88
CA PRO A 86 12.06 -5.42 7.49
C PRO A 86 11.65 -6.86 7.85
N LYS A 87 12.41 -7.85 7.37
CA LYS A 87 12.18 -9.27 7.69
C LYS A 87 12.18 -9.46 9.21
N GLY A 88 11.13 -10.10 9.75
CA GLY A 88 10.94 -10.32 11.18
C GLY A 88 10.06 -9.27 11.87
N HIS A 89 9.71 -8.16 11.20
CA HIS A 89 8.75 -7.19 11.72
C HIS A 89 7.35 -7.83 11.81
N GLU A 90 6.69 -7.69 12.97
CA GLU A 90 5.37 -8.28 13.28
C GLU A 90 4.32 -8.01 12.20
N ASN A 91 4.18 -6.75 11.77
CA ASN A 91 3.18 -6.33 10.80
C ASN A 91 3.60 -6.52 9.33
N ARG A 92 4.77 -7.12 9.05
CA ARG A 92 5.23 -7.34 7.66
C ARG A 92 4.35 -8.35 6.92
N ILE A 93 3.99 -9.45 7.59
CA ILE A 93 3.17 -10.52 6.99
C ILE A 93 1.81 -9.98 6.57
N GLN A 94 1.20 -9.13 7.41
CA GLN A 94 -0.07 -8.47 7.09
C GLN A 94 0.04 -7.63 5.81
N THR A 95 1.08 -6.80 5.67
CA THR A 95 1.27 -5.99 4.46
C THR A 95 1.52 -6.84 3.22
N LEU A 96 2.28 -7.93 3.34
CA LEU A 96 2.50 -8.87 2.23
C LEU A 96 1.19 -9.53 1.79
N ASN A 97 0.32 -9.91 2.73
CA ASN A 97 -1.00 -10.47 2.41
C ASN A 97 -1.87 -9.45 1.67
N ASN A 98 -1.90 -8.20 2.13
CA ASN A 98 -2.66 -7.13 1.47
C ASN A 98 -2.15 -6.86 0.06
N LEU A 99 -0.83 -6.79 -0.11
CA LEU A 99 -0.19 -6.67 -1.42
C LEU A 99 -0.57 -7.84 -2.34
N ALA A 100 -0.51 -9.07 -1.85
CA ALA A 100 -0.87 -10.26 -2.64
C ALA A 100 -2.35 -10.23 -3.06
N ILE A 101 -3.25 -9.77 -2.19
CA ILE A 101 -4.67 -9.59 -2.52
C ILE A 101 -4.86 -8.54 -3.62
N ALA A 102 -4.19 -7.39 -3.52
CA ALA A 102 -4.27 -6.33 -4.52
C ALA A 102 -3.71 -6.78 -5.88
N LEU A 103 -2.57 -7.51 -5.88
CA LEU A 103 -2.00 -8.09 -7.09
C LEU A 103 -2.91 -9.13 -7.72
N ARG A 104 -3.54 -9.99 -6.91
CA ARG A 104 -4.52 -10.96 -7.42
C ARG A 104 -5.73 -10.25 -8.04
N ALA A 105 -6.23 -9.19 -7.41
CA ALA A 105 -7.30 -8.39 -7.98
C ALA A 105 -6.88 -7.78 -9.31
N LEU A 106 -5.65 -7.31 -9.44
CA LEU A 106 -5.13 -6.75 -10.69
C LEU A 106 -5.14 -7.80 -11.80
N CYS A 107 -4.66 -9.02 -11.50
CA CYS A 107 -4.69 -10.14 -12.46
C CYS A 107 -6.10 -10.58 -12.86
N VAL A 108 -7.09 -10.49 -11.95
CA VAL A 108 -8.47 -10.93 -12.23
C VAL A 108 -9.25 -9.85 -12.99
N SER A 109 -9.10 -8.58 -12.61
CA SER A 109 -9.76 -7.45 -13.27
C SER A 109 -9.17 -7.20 -14.66
N ALA A 110 -7.91 -7.57 -14.88
CA ALA A 110 -7.26 -7.56 -16.18
C ALA A 110 -7.45 -8.89 -16.92
N ASN A 111 -8.67 -9.18 -17.38
CA ASN A 111 -8.90 -10.25 -18.38
C ASN A 111 -8.36 -9.87 -19.78
N ASP A 112 -7.28 -9.09 -19.82
CA ASP A 112 -6.55 -8.54 -20.97
C ASP A 112 -5.06 -8.78 -20.70
N LEU A 113 -4.39 -9.50 -21.61
CA LEU A 113 -3.06 -10.11 -21.41
C LEU A 113 -1.97 -9.08 -21.03
N ASP A 114 -2.11 -7.83 -21.47
CA ASP A 114 -1.10 -6.78 -21.33
C ASP A 114 -0.89 -6.32 -19.88
N ALA A 115 -1.94 -6.27 -19.06
CA ALA A 115 -1.84 -5.83 -17.66
C ALA A 115 -1.34 -6.93 -16.71
N SER A 116 -1.42 -8.20 -17.12
CA SER A 116 -0.78 -9.32 -16.41
C SER A 116 0.74 -9.28 -16.55
N GLU A 117 1.24 -8.95 -17.74
CA GLU A 117 2.67 -8.70 -17.96
C GLU A 117 3.15 -7.49 -17.17
N GLU A 118 2.36 -6.41 -17.11
CA GLU A 118 2.67 -5.23 -16.30
C GLU A 118 2.68 -5.53 -14.80
N ALA A 119 1.75 -6.36 -14.31
CA ALA A 119 1.73 -6.83 -12.91
C ALA A 119 2.96 -7.69 -12.58
N ILE A 120 3.35 -8.59 -13.50
CA ILE A 120 4.59 -9.38 -13.39
C ILE A 120 5.81 -8.47 -13.42
N MET A 121 5.84 -7.44 -14.27
CA MET A 121 6.91 -6.46 -14.32
C MET A 121 7.01 -5.64 -13.03
N LEU A 122 5.90 -5.18 -12.46
CA LEU A 122 5.88 -4.48 -11.17
C LEU A 122 6.33 -5.40 -10.02
N LEU A 123 5.93 -6.68 -10.05
CA LEU A 123 6.40 -7.68 -9.10
C LEU A 123 7.90 -7.93 -9.25
N TRP A 124 8.40 -8.10 -10.47
CA TRP A 124 9.81 -8.32 -10.78
C TRP A 124 10.66 -7.09 -10.49
N GLU A 125 10.18 -5.88 -10.77
CA GLU A 125 10.86 -4.64 -10.42
C GLU A 125 10.98 -4.52 -8.91
N ALA A 126 9.91 -4.85 -8.17
CA ALA A 126 9.97 -4.80 -6.72
C ALA A 126 10.88 -5.88 -6.11
N ILE A 127 10.88 -7.08 -6.67
CA ILE A 127 11.82 -8.15 -6.30
C ILE A 127 13.26 -7.72 -6.64
N MET A 128 13.49 -7.13 -7.81
CA MET A 128 14.80 -6.66 -8.29
C MET A 128 15.32 -5.48 -7.48
N ARG A 129 14.46 -4.52 -7.09
CA ARG A 129 14.81 -3.42 -6.19
C ARG A 129 15.13 -3.93 -4.79
N GLY A 130 14.36 -4.90 -4.28
CA GLY A 130 14.67 -5.60 -3.03
C GLY A 130 15.97 -6.40 -3.09
N TRP A 131 16.30 -6.97 -4.25
CA TRP A 131 17.54 -7.72 -4.50
C TRP A 131 18.75 -6.81 -4.76
N GLN A 132 18.57 -5.65 -5.38
CA GLN A 132 19.63 -4.64 -5.53
C GLN A 132 20.02 -4.05 -4.17
N MET A 133 19.05 -3.80 -3.28
CA MET A 133 19.35 -3.33 -1.92
C MET A 133 20.24 -4.32 -1.15
N SER A 134 19.98 -5.63 -1.26
CA SER A 134 20.81 -6.67 -0.62
C SER A 134 22.17 -6.84 -1.28
N ARG A 135 22.29 -6.59 -2.59
CA ARG A 135 23.56 -6.65 -3.32
C ARG A 135 24.45 -5.43 -3.08
N THR A 136 23.87 -4.25 -2.90
CA THR A 136 24.62 -3.04 -2.49
C THR A 136 25.17 -3.20 -1.08
N LEU A 137 24.38 -3.74 -0.14
CA LEU A 137 24.84 -4.08 1.20
C LEU A 137 25.97 -5.13 1.17
N MET A 138 25.89 -6.18 0.33
CA MET A 138 26.99 -7.14 0.20
C MET A 138 28.28 -6.57 -0.43
N LYS A 139 28.18 -5.53 -1.28
CA LYS A 139 29.36 -4.85 -1.83
C LYS A 139 30.06 -3.94 -0.82
N GLU A 140 29.32 -3.35 0.11
CA GLU A 140 29.89 -2.56 1.21
C GLU A 140 30.63 -3.45 2.22
N PHE A 141 30.18 -4.69 2.45
CA PHE A 141 30.87 -5.65 3.33
C PHE A 141 32.09 -6.34 2.71
N THR A 142 32.31 -6.23 1.40
CA THR A 142 33.44 -6.86 0.68
C THR A 142 34.52 -5.87 0.25
N GLN A 143 34.39 -4.59 0.60
CA GLN A 143 35.41 -3.55 0.41
C GLN A 143 36.18 -3.18 1.69
N VAL A 144 36.37 -4.12 2.62
CA VAL A 144 37.30 -3.98 3.76
C VAL A 144 38.41 -5.02 3.66
#